data_AF-A0A078FEX6-F1
#
_entry.id   AF-A0A078FEX6-F1
#
_cell.length_a   1.000
_cell.length_b   1.000
_cell.length_c   1.000
_cell.angle_alpha   90.00
_cell.angle_beta   90.00
_cell.angle_gamma   90.00
#
_symmetry.space_group_name_H-M   'P 1'
#
loop_
_entity.id
_entity.type
_entity.pdbx_description
1 polymer ?
#
loop_
_entity_poly.entity_id
_entity_poly.type
_entity_poly.pdbx_seq_one_letter_code
_entity_poly.pdbx_strand_id
1 'polypeptide(L)'
;MAGAILWMLASVHAISMVLAQDGNHFVHYDFRKADLYVDGMASTKDGRLKLTNSSKRATGHAFHRTPISFVNSSFSFSAEFVFAIVPEERTSYGQGMAFVVFPSIVDLRYGASTSYLGIFNMTNDNKTENHILAIELDTNVSSQALEESDNHVGIDVNSIVSVESKDASYFDDTVGMNRSLVLASKQRIRIWIEYDGENRLLNVTLAPLETPKPRLPLLSRSIDLSKIFKEQMFFGFAGSTGWGKVVLHRDIKASNILLDENLNGKLGDFGLAIFYDRGATFEATRVVGTIGHMAPEVTSMGVANEATDVYAFGVLMLEVVCGRRPVEPERSPGQKILVEWVASCGRRGALLDSVDIKLAGNFEVDEAMLLLKLGMICSQIDPQRRPTMKDITEYLEQKKRIPHISFDTAEFGIPIVPLISDETVTAQGSALSFASFLYDTITVLFRGR
;
A
#
# COMPACT_ATOMS: atom_id res chain seq x y z
N MET A 1 -3.64 -19.09 8.37
CA MET A 1 -2.62 -19.29 7.32
C MET A 1 -3.04 -18.38 6.18
N ALA A 2 -2.20 -17.47 5.68
CA ALA A 2 -2.65 -16.50 4.68
C ALA A 2 -1.49 -15.81 3.94
N GLY A 3 -1.53 -15.83 2.60
CA GLY A 3 -0.69 -15.04 1.70
C GLY A 3 -0.95 -15.42 0.23
N ALA A 4 -0.88 -14.46 -0.69
CA ALA A 4 -1.31 -14.68 -2.08
C ALA A 4 -0.49 -15.77 -2.81
N ILE A 5 -1.13 -16.42 -3.78
CA ILE A 5 -0.48 -17.39 -4.67
C ILE A 5 -0.43 -16.81 -6.08
N LEU A 6 0.78 -16.51 -6.57
CA LEU A 6 0.99 -16.09 -7.95
C LEU A 6 1.03 -17.31 -8.91
N TRP A 7 0.39 -17.21 -10.07
CA TRP A 7 0.43 -18.23 -11.14
C TRP A 7 0.61 -17.61 -12.55
N MET A 8 1.06 -18.41 -13.53
CA MET A 8 1.10 -18.09 -14.98
C MET A 8 0.47 -19.27 -15.80
N LEU A 9 -0.40 -19.03 -16.80
CA LEU A 9 -1.36 -20.02 -17.42
C LEU A 9 -1.80 -19.71 -18.91
N ALA A 10 -1.81 -20.68 -19.87
CA ALA A 10 -1.48 -20.42 -21.30
C ALA A 10 -2.54 -20.22 -22.39
N SER A 11 -1.97 -19.88 -23.57
CA SER A 11 -2.33 -20.41 -24.89
C SER A 11 -1.10 -20.56 -25.82
N VAL A 12 -1.15 -21.51 -26.77
CA VAL A 12 -0.29 -21.51 -27.99
C VAL A 12 -1.08 -20.82 -29.09
N HIS A 13 -0.58 -19.69 -29.61
CA HIS A 13 -1.06 -19.09 -30.86
C HIS A 13 0.11 -18.56 -31.69
N ALA A 14 -0.09 -18.46 -33.01
CA ALA A 14 0.98 -18.30 -33.99
C ALA A 14 1.82 -17.04 -33.76
N ILE A 15 3.12 -17.25 -33.62
CA ILE A 15 4.11 -16.19 -33.35
C ILE A 15 4.28 -15.32 -34.60
N SER A 16 3.96 -14.04 -34.48
CA SER A 16 4.54 -13.03 -35.38
C SER A 16 6.03 -12.93 -35.02
N MET A 17 6.89 -13.57 -35.81
CA MET A 17 8.34 -13.60 -35.56
C MET A 17 8.94 -12.21 -35.78
N VAL A 18 8.97 -11.39 -34.73
CA VAL A 18 9.87 -10.25 -34.66
C VAL A 18 11.29 -10.82 -34.57
N LEU A 19 12.06 -10.64 -35.63
CA LEU A 19 13.43 -11.14 -35.73
C LEU A 19 14.35 -10.39 -34.75
N ALA A 20 14.50 -10.97 -33.56
CA ALA A 20 15.63 -10.75 -32.66
C ALA A 20 16.91 -11.15 -33.39
N GLN A 21 17.89 -10.24 -33.44
CA GLN A 21 19.09 -10.43 -34.29
C GLN A 21 20.31 -11.00 -33.56
N ASP A 22 20.21 -11.24 -32.24
CA ASP A 22 21.27 -11.85 -31.43
C ASP A 22 20.72 -12.89 -30.43
N GLY A 23 21.60 -13.80 -29.99
CA GLY A 23 21.27 -14.98 -29.17
C GLY A 23 20.77 -14.72 -27.73
N ASN A 24 20.47 -13.49 -27.36
CA ASN A 24 20.09 -13.08 -26.00
C ASN A 24 18.56 -13.08 -25.78
N HIS A 25 17.85 -14.12 -26.22
CA HIS A 25 16.41 -14.27 -26.02
C HIS A 25 16.10 -15.52 -25.20
N PHE A 26 15.05 -15.48 -24.37
CA PHE A 26 14.59 -16.65 -23.64
C PHE A 26 13.07 -16.72 -23.54
N VAL A 27 12.54 -17.93 -23.65
CA VAL A 27 11.11 -18.23 -23.56
C VAL A 27 10.93 -19.43 -22.64
N HIS A 28 10.01 -19.32 -21.68
CA HIS A 28 9.82 -20.34 -20.64
C HIS A 28 8.34 -20.74 -20.54
N TYR A 29 8.01 -21.90 -21.12
CA TYR A 29 6.68 -22.53 -21.02
C TYR A 29 6.54 -23.45 -19.79
N ASP A 30 7.66 -23.84 -19.17
CA ASP A 30 7.72 -24.72 -18.00
C ASP A 30 8.92 -24.31 -17.12
N PHE A 31 8.62 -23.74 -15.96
CA PHE A 31 9.63 -23.18 -15.06
C PHE A 31 10.50 -24.23 -14.36
N ARG A 32 10.17 -25.52 -14.45
CA ARG A 32 11.04 -26.61 -13.93
C ARG A 32 12.31 -26.77 -14.76
N LYS A 33 12.33 -26.25 -15.99
CA LYS A 33 13.46 -26.34 -16.94
C LYS A 33 14.10 -24.97 -17.22
N ALA A 34 13.61 -23.91 -16.60
CA ALA A 34 14.15 -22.56 -16.76
C ALA A 34 15.44 -22.38 -15.95
N ASP A 35 16.43 -21.67 -16.51
CA ASP A 35 17.71 -21.41 -15.85
C ASP A 35 17.60 -20.26 -14.84
N LEU A 36 16.88 -20.53 -13.74
CA LEU A 36 16.58 -19.54 -12.72
C LEU A 36 17.38 -19.75 -11.44
N TYR A 37 17.92 -18.66 -10.90
CA TYR A 37 18.13 -18.47 -9.48
C TYR A 37 16.76 -18.22 -8.82
N VAL A 38 16.45 -18.98 -7.76
CA VAL A 38 15.16 -18.92 -7.07
C VAL A 38 15.43 -18.87 -5.57
N ASP A 39 14.78 -17.94 -4.87
CA ASP A 39 15.03 -17.64 -3.45
C ASP A 39 13.75 -17.25 -2.70
N GLY A 40 13.82 -17.30 -1.37
CA GLY A 40 12.70 -17.00 -0.48
C GLY A 40 11.52 -17.94 -0.67
N MET A 41 10.33 -17.38 -0.87
CA MET A 41 9.08 -18.11 -1.13
C MET A 41 8.98 -18.73 -2.53
N ALA A 42 9.83 -18.29 -3.47
CA ALA A 42 9.61 -18.57 -4.87
C ALA A 42 9.80 -20.07 -5.19
N SER A 43 8.99 -20.60 -6.11
CA SER A 43 9.03 -22.01 -6.46
C SER A 43 8.63 -22.27 -7.90
N THR A 44 9.26 -23.26 -8.51
CA THR A 44 9.00 -23.69 -9.89
C THR A 44 8.44 -25.12 -9.99
N LYS A 45 8.24 -25.79 -8.85
CA LYS A 45 7.94 -27.24 -8.75
C LYS A 45 6.69 -27.68 -9.55
N ASP A 46 5.69 -26.81 -9.67
CA ASP A 46 4.42 -27.10 -10.34
C ASP A 46 4.43 -26.76 -11.85
N GLY A 47 5.62 -26.52 -12.44
CA GLY A 47 5.78 -26.06 -13.82
C GLY A 47 5.53 -24.56 -14.03
N ARG A 48 5.00 -23.88 -13.01
CA ARG A 48 4.74 -22.43 -12.98
C ARG A 48 5.72 -21.75 -12.04
N LEU A 49 6.12 -20.52 -12.34
CA LEU A 49 6.79 -19.67 -11.37
C LEU A 49 5.75 -19.14 -10.37
N LYS A 50 5.72 -19.75 -9.18
CA LYS A 50 4.98 -19.26 -8.01
C LYS A 50 5.93 -18.38 -7.21
N LEU A 51 5.80 -17.05 -7.35
CA LEU A 51 6.70 -16.08 -6.74
C LEU A 51 6.47 -15.92 -5.22
N THR A 52 5.21 -15.94 -4.80
CA THR A 52 4.77 -15.77 -3.40
C THR A 52 3.94 -16.98 -2.93
N ASN A 53 3.85 -17.18 -1.62
CA ASN A 53 3.06 -18.23 -0.99
C ASN A 53 2.38 -17.74 0.30
N SER A 54 1.71 -18.61 1.06
CA SER A 54 0.93 -18.24 2.25
C SER A 54 1.74 -17.93 3.52
N SER A 55 3.06 -17.74 3.38
CA SER A 55 3.96 -17.25 4.42
C SER A 55 3.83 -15.73 4.59
N LYS A 56 3.84 -15.26 5.84
CA LYS A 56 3.76 -13.84 6.18
C LYS A 56 5.16 -13.22 6.27
N ARG A 57 5.29 -11.92 5.93
CA ARG A 57 6.56 -11.16 5.99
C ARG A 57 7.72 -11.84 5.25
N ALA A 58 7.43 -12.43 4.10
CA ALA A 58 8.44 -13.10 3.31
C ALA A 58 8.55 -12.44 1.93
N THR A 59 9.71 -12.63 1.32
CA THR A 59 10.01 -12.24 -0.05
C THR A 59 10.15 -13.49 -0.91
N GLY A 60 10.00 -13.35 -2.22
CA GLY A 60 10.29 -14.40 -3.18
C GLY A 60 10.91 -13.80 -4.42
N HIS A 61 11.96 -14.44 -4.91
CA HIS A 61 12.79 -13.93 -6.00
C HIS A 61 13.02 -15.02 -7.04
N ALA A 62 12.94 -14.65 -8.31
CA ALA A 62 13.25 -15.56 -9.41
C ALA A 62 13.90 -14.79 -10.56
N PHE A 63 15.19 -15.03 -10.77
CA PHE A 63 16.04 -14.29 -11.73
C PHE A 63 16.74 -15.27 -12.66
N HIS A 64 16.89 -14.90 -13.93
CA HIS A 64 17.68 -15.67 -14.88
C HIS A 64 19.15 -15.71 -14.44
N ARG A 65 19.80 -16.88 -14.42
CA ARG A 65 21.17 -17.00 -13.87
C ARG A 65 22.23 -16.35 -14.75
N THR A 66 21.99 -16.29 -16.05
CA THR A 66 22.87 -15.63 -17.01
C THR A 66 22.40 -14.18 -17.19
N PRO A 67 23.23 -13.17 -16.93
CA PRO A 67 22.89 -11.77 -17.14
C PRO A 67 22.88 -11.43 -18.63
N ILE A 68 22.09 -10.42 -19.01
CA ILE A 68 22.12 -9.83 -20.35
C ILE A 68 23.19 -8.73 -20.37
N SER A 69 23.95 -8.66 -21.46
CA SER A 69 24.99 -7.65 -21.64
C SER A 69 24.51 -6.41 -22.41
N PHE A 70 24.84 -5.23 -21.89
CA PHE A 70 24.46 -3.90 -22.37
C PHE A 70 25.71 -3.06 -22.64
N VAL A 71 26.48 -3.45 -23.66
CA VAL A 71 27.76 -2.79 -24.03
C VAL A 71 27.55 -1.46 -24.76
N ASN A 72 26.48 -1.36 -25.57
CA ASN A 72 26.17 -0.17 -26.36
C ASN A 72 25.07 0.67 -25.67
N SER A 73 25.20 2.00 -25.69
CA SER A 73 24.22 2.92 -25.08
C SER A 73 22.87 3.02 -25.81
N SER A 74 22.75 2.43 -27.01
CA SER A 74 21.53 2.41 -27.85
C SER A 74 20.75 1.08 -27.77
N PHE A 75 20.83 0.36 -26.64
CA PHE A 75 20.15 -0.92 -26.48
C PHE A 75 18.62 -0.78 -26.42
N SER A 76 17.90 -1.77 -26.97
CA SER A 76 16.44 -1.87 -26.84
C SER A 76 16.08 -3.27 -26.33
N PHE A 77 15.02 -3.39 -25.52
CA PHE A 77 14.54 -4.69 -25.02
C PHE A 77 13.02 -4.73 -24.94
N SER A 78 12.45 -5.93 -25.04
CA SER A 78 11.06 -6.18 -24.64
C SER A 78 10.91 -7.42 -23.76
N ALA A 79 9.99 -7.32 -22.80
CA ALA A 79 9.59 -8.42 -21.94
C ALA A 79 8.07 -8.56 -21.96
N GLU A 80 7.59 -9.79 -22.17
CA GLU A 80 6.18 -10.15 -22.18
C GLU A 80 5.94 -11.31 -21.21
N PHE A 81 4.99 -11.15 -20.29
CA PHE A 81 4.61 -12.22 -19.37
C PHE A 81 3.12 -12.21 -19.05
N VAL A 82 2.60 -13.37 -18.63
CA VAL A 82 1.19 -13.59 -18.28
C VAL A 82 1.11 -13.96 -16.80
N PHE A 83 0.67 -13.04 -15.95
CA PHE A 83 0.56 -13.26 -14.52
C PHE A 83 -0.90 -13.36 -14.07
N ALA A 84 -1.12 -13.98 -12.92
CA ALA A 84 -2.37 -13.95 -12.19
C ALA A 84 -2.07 -13.84 -10.69
N ILE A 85 -2.54 -12.76 -10.07
CA ILE A 85 -2.51 -12.61 -8.61
C ILE A 85 -3.76 -13.31 -8.08
N VAL A 86 -3.59 -14.50 -7.50
CA VAL A 86 -4.68 -15.24 -6.86
C VAL A 86 -4.67 -14.96 -5.35
N PRO A 87 -5.69 -14.25 -4.85
CA PRO A 87 -5.65 -13.69 -3.51
C PRO A 87 -6.53 -14.58 -2.59
N GLU A 88 -6.03 -14.94 -1.39
CA GLU A 88 -6.57 -16.04 -0.54
C GLU A 88 -7.87 -15.71 0.24
N GLU A 89 -7.96 -14.58 0.95
CA GLU A 89 -9.15 -14.12 1.71
C GLU A 89 -9.70 -12.77 1.21
N ARG A 90 -11.01 -12.68 0.91
CA ARG A 90 -11.70 -11.61 0.12
C ARG A 90 -11.31 -10.13 0.35
N THR A 91 -10.65 -9.78 1.45
CA THR A 91 -10.55 -8.43 2.00
C THR A 91 -9.13 -7.92 2.25
N SER A 92 -8.08 -8.77 2.23
CA SER A 92 -6.71 -8.35 2.61
C SER A 92 -5.63 -8.95 1.72
N TYR A 93 -5.09 -8.14 0.81
CA TYR A 93 -4.09 -8.58 -0.17
C TYR A 93 -2.97 -7.56 -0.30
N GLY A 94 -1.72 -8.04 -0.35
CA GLY A 94 -0.57 -7.18 -0.53
C GLY A 94 0.78 -7.86 -0.24
N GLN A 95 1.88 -7.26 -0.70
CA GLN A 95 1.90 -5.97 -1.41
C GLN A 95 1.72 -6.15 -2.92
N GLY A 96 2.51 -7.02 -3.56
CA GLY A 96 2.39 -7.20 -5.00
C GLY A 96 3.54 -7.99 -5.57
N MET A 97 3.85 -7.70 -6.83
CA MET A 97 5.03 -8.21 -7.51
C MET A 97 5.65 -7.11 -8.38
N ALA A 98 6.89 -7.32 -8.80
CA ALA A 98 7.52 -6.49 -9.80
C ALA A 98 8.36 -7.32 -10.76
N PHE A 99 8.46 -6.86 -12.01
CA PHE A 99 9.52 -7.24 -12.92
C PHE A 99 10.74 -6.36 -12.61
N VAL A 100 11.93 -6.96 -12.50
CA VAL A 100 13.13 -6.30 -11.96
C VAL A 100 14.33 -6.51 -12.88
N VAL A 101 15.08 -5.43 -13.12
CA VAL A 101 16.36 -5.42 -13.82
C VAL A 101 17.43 -4.83 -12.90
N PHE A 102 18.47 -5.62 -12.59
CA PHE A 102 19.45 -5.29 -11.54
C PHE A 102 20.85 -5.89 -11.81
N PRO A 103 21.98 -5.22 -11.50
CA PRO A 103 23.33 -5.75 -11.78
C PRO A 103 23.81 -6.91 -10.91
N SER A 104 23.17 -7.26 -9.78
CA SER A 104 23.73 -8.26 -8.84
C SER A 104 22.67 -9.09 -8.09
N ILE A 105 22.42 -10.35 -8.48
CA ILE A 105 21.43 -11.20 -7.77
C ILE A 105 21.75 -11.36 -6.26
N VAL A 106 23.01 -11.19 -5.84
CA VAL A 106 23.41 -11.34 -4.43
C VAL A 106 22.83 -10.24 -3.54
N ASP A 107 22.75 -9.00 -4.04
CA ASP A 107 22.39 -7.84 -3.20
C ASP A 107 20.87 -7.65 -3.02
N LEU A 108 20.05 -8.29 -3.87
CA LEU A 108 18.58 -8.35 -3.69
C LEU A 108 18.15 -9.16 -2.47
N ARG A 109 19.05 -9.99 -1.90
CA ARG A 109 18.79 -10.76 -0.66
C ARG A 109 18.48 -9.88 0.56
N TYR A 110 18.87 -8.61 0.52
CA TYR A 110 18.61 -7.64 1.58
C TYR A 110 17.28 -6.88 1.38
N GLY A 111 16.59 -7.06 0.25
CA GLY A 111 15.28 -6.46 0.00
C GLY A 111 14.26 -6.88 1.06
N ALA A 112 13.65 -5.89 1.70
CA ALA A 112 12.71 -6.11 2.79
C ALA A 112 11.35 -6.62 2.28
N SER A 113 10.68 -7.42 3.12
CA SER A 113 9.26 -7.73 2.94
C SER A 113 8.39 -6.46 3.05
N THR A 114 7.07 -6.63 3.01
CA THR A 114 6.11 -5.52 3.06
C THR A 114 6.26 -4.55 1.87
N SER A 115 6.06 -3.25 2.07
CA SER A 115 5.99 -2.22 1.03
C SER A 115 7.23 -1.99 0.18
N TYR A 116 8.33 -2.71 0.43
CA TYR A 116 9.54 -2.62 -0.40
C TYR A 116 9.60 -3.66 -1.53
N LEU A 117 8.51 -4.40 -1.77
CA LEU A 117 8.36 -5.43 -2.83
C LEU A 117 9.41 -6.56 -2.85
N GLY A 118 10.24 -6.67 -1.80
CA GLY A 118 11.42 -7.54 -1.80
C GLY A 118 12.61 -7.01 -2.60
N ILE A 119 12.59 -5.74 -3.02
CA ILE A 119 13.66 -5.10 -3.81
C ILE A 119 14.43 -4.11 -2.93
N PHE A 120 13.70 -3.23 -2.25
CA PHE A 120 14.26 -2.12 -1.50
C PHE A 120 14.28 -2.39 0.01
N ASN A 121 14.89 -1.52 0.80
CA ASN A 121 14.88 -1.47 2.25
C ASN A 121 15.37 -0.08 2.71
N MET A 122 15.26 0.23 4.01
CA MET A 122 15.70 1.51 4.60
C MET A 122 17.18 1.90 4.35
N THR A 123 18.02 0.97 3.88
CA THR A 123 19.46 1.17 3.65
C THR A 123 19.86 1.23 2.18
N ASN A 124 19.02 0.78 1.24
CA ASN A 124 19.24 0.90 -0.21
C ASN A 124 18.22 1.79 -0.92
N ASP A 125 17.07 2.12 -0.32
CA ASP A 125 16.07 2.97 -0.94
C ASP A 125 16.62 4.38 -1.30
N ASN A 126 16.18 4.90 -2.44
CA ASN A 126 16.62 6.16 -3.04
C ASN A 126 18.16 6.30 -3.22
N LYS A 127 18.84 5.25 -3.68
CA LYS A 127 20.30 5.24 -3.93
C LYS A 127 20.68 4.98 -5.37
N THR A 128 21.32 5.95 -6.01
CA THR A 128 21.70 5.87 -7.43
C THR A 128 22.75 4.79 -7.72
N GLU A 129 23.49 4.37 -6.70
CA GLU A 129 24.47 3.27 -6.75
C GLU A 129 23.82 1.88 -6.88
N ASN A 130 22.49 1.77 -6.72
CA ASN A 130 21.78 0.50 -6.86
C ASN A 130 21.73 0.03 -8.32
N HIS A 131 21.49 0.94 -9.26
CA HIS A 131 21.21 0.62 -10.66
C HIS A 131 20.00 -0.32 -10.85
N ILE A 132 18.91 -0.07 -10.11
CA ILE A 132 17.63 -0.79 -10.20
C ILE A 132 16.70 -0.09 -11.19
N LEU A 133 16.09 -0.87 -12.08
CA LEU A 133 14.80 -0.58 -12.70
C LEU A 133 13.82 -1.66 -12.27
N ALA A 134 12.62 -1.27 -11.81
CA ALA A 134 11.53 -2.21 -11.61
C ALA A 134 10.21 -1.67 -12.19
N ILE A 135 9.37 -2.59 -12.66
CA ILE A 135 7.98 -2.31 -13.04
C ILE A 135 7.10 -2.96 -11.98
N GLU A 136 6.54 -2.15 -11.10
CA GLU A 136 5.71 -2.62 -9.98
C GLU A 136 4.26 -2.86 -10.38
N LEU A 137 3.66 -3.85 -9.72
CA LEU A 137 2.26 -4.24 -9.81
C LEU A 137 1.74 -4.33 -8.37
N ASP A 138 1.38 -3.19 -7.79
CA ASP A 138 0.88 -3.10 -6.42
C ASP A 138 -0.60 -3.49 -6.35
N THR A 139 -0.98 -4.07 -5.21
CA THR A 139 -2.32 -4.56 -4.90
C THR A 139 -2.77 -4.22 -3.48
N ASN A 140 -1.95 -3.48 -2.72
CA ASN A 140 -2.15 -3.20 -1.31
C ASN A 140 -3.24 -2.14 -1.09
N VAL A 141 -4.50 -2.58 -1.03
CA VAL A 141 -5.64 -1.73 -0.65
C VAL A 141 -5.34 -0.90 0.61
N SER A 142 -5.02 0.38 0.42
CA SER A 142 -5.17 1.39 1.47
C SER A 142 -6.65 1.77 1.50
N SER A 143 -7.21 1.83 2.70
CA SER A 143 -8.61 2.20 2.87
C SER A 143 -8.76 3.72 2.94
N GLN A 144 -8.33 4.46 1.91
CA GLN A 144 -8.59 5.90 1.77
C GLN A 144 -8.38 6.43 0.35
N ALA A 145 -9.47 6.91 -0.26
CA ALA A 145 -9.42 7.56 -1.56
C ALA A 145 -8.90 9.00 -1.44
N LEU A 146 -7.61 9.22 -1.72
CA LEU A 146 -7.05 10.52 -2.14
C LEU A 146 -5.90 10.34 -3.16
N GLU A 147 -6.27 10.45 -4.43
CA GLU A 147 -5.46 10.80 -5.63
C GLU A 147 -4.59 9.75 -6.36
N GLU A 148 -4.17 8.64 -5.76
CA GLU A 148 -3.65 7.46 -6.52
C GLU A 148 -4.29 6.16 -6.00
N SER A 149 -4.72 5.27 -6.90
CA SER A 149 -5.41 4.03 -6.50
C SER A 149 -4.42 2.91 -6.22
N ASP A 150 -4.57 2.26 -5.05
CA ASP A 150 -3.80 1.11 -4.53
C ASP A 150 -3.80 -0.18 -5.39
N ASN A 151 -4.27 -0.07 -6.62
CA ASN A 151 -4.24 -1.06 -7.68
C ASN A 151 -3.59 -0.35 -8.89
N HIS A 152 -2.30 -0.04 -8.78
CA HIS A 152 -1.53 0.71 -9.78
C HIS A 152 -0.43 -0.12 -10.43
N VAL A 153 0.07 0.42 -11.54
CA VAL A 153 1.31 0.01 -12.18
C VAL A 153 2.28 1.19 -12.07
N GLY A 154 3.53 0.91 -11.72
CA GLY A 154 4.57 1.93 -11.51
C GLY A 154 5.88 1.61 -12.22
N ILE A 155 6.69 2.65 -12.42
CA ILE A 155 8.07 2.58 -12.91
C ILE A 155 9.00 3.06 -11.78
N ASP A 156 9.69 2.11 -11.15
CA ASP A 156 10.62 2.38 -10.05
C ASP A 156 12.06 2.48 -10.58
N VAL A 157 12.77 3.51 -10.13
CA VAL A 157 14.18 3.73 -10.49
C VAL A 157 14.96 4.03 -9.22
N ASN A 158 15.76 3.05 -8.76
CA ASN A 158 16.58 3.14 -7.54
C ASN A 158 15.84 3.46 -6.22
N SER A 159 14.51 3.52 -6.24
CA SER A 159 13.63 3.97 -5.16
C SER A 159 12.31 3.22 -5.24
N ILE A 160 11.66 2.95 -4.10
CA ILE A 160 10.28 2.43 -4.02
C ILE A 160 9.23 3.50 -4.37
N VAL A 161 9.64 4.76 -4.47
CA VAL A 161 8.77 5.84 -4.98
C VAL A 161 8.91 5.86 -6.50
N SER A 162 7.86 5.40 -7.18
CA SER A 162 7.75 5.40 -8.64
C SER A 162 7.99 6.77 -9.27
N VAL A 163 8.70 6.79 -10.41
CA VAL A 163 8.93 8.01 -11.22
C VAL A 163 7.78 8.31 -12.19
N GLU A 164 6.89 7.32 -12.40
CA GLU A 164 5.59 7.44 -13.06
C GLU A 164 4.71 6.24 -12.65
N SER A 165 3.53 6.53 -12.10
CA SER A 165 2.51 5.56 -11.65
C SER A 165 1.15 5.88 -12.29
N LYS A 166 0.30 4.86 -12.50
CA LYS A 166 -1.13 5.01 -12.82
C LYS A 166 -1.95 3.81 -12.34
N ASP A 167 -3.20 4.07 -11.96
CA ASP A 167 -4.26 3.08 -11.80
C ASP A 167 -4.26 2.04 -12.93
N ALA A 168 -4.22 0.75 -12.56
CA ALA A 168 -4.18 -0.34 -13.50
C ALA A 168 -5.42 -0.32 -14.39
N SER A 169 -5.18 -0.13 -15.68
CA SER A 169 -6.19 0.01 -16.72
C SER A 169 -5.57 -0.30 -18.08
N TYR A 170 -6.41 -0.54 -19.08
CA TYR A 170 -5.98 -0.80 -20.45
C TYR A 170 -6.82 -0.04 -21.45
N PHE A 171 -6.22 0.42 -22.55
CA PHE A 171 -6.96 1.04 -23.63
C PHE A 171 -7.69 -0.03 -24.45
N ASP A 172 -9.02 0.04 -24.51
CA ASP A 172 -9.83 -0.82 -25.36
C ASP A 172 -9.94 -0.21 -26.76
N ASP A 173 -9.18 -0.75 -27.71
CA ASP A 173 -9.18 -0.31 -29.11
C ASP A 173 -10.52 -0.49 -29.84
N THR A 174 -11.41 -1.35 -29.35
CA THR A 174 -12.73 -1.58 -29.97
C THR A 174 -13.75 -0.51 -29.60
N VAL A 175 -13.60 0.11 -28.42
CA VAL A 175 -14.50 1.17 -27.92
C VAL A 175 -13.81 2.55 -27.91
N GLY A 176 -12.48 2.60 -27.99
CA GLY A 176 -11.70 3.82 -28.01
C GLY A 176 -11.50 4.49 -26.64
N MET A 177 -11.59 3.72 -25.54
CA MET A 177 -11.54 4.25 -24.17
C MET A 177 -10.76 3.33 -23.21
N ASN A 178 -10.25 3.89 -22.10
CA ASN A 178 -9.63 3.08 -21.05
C ASN A 178 -10.68 2.29 -20.26
N ARG A 179 -10.39 1.01 -19.99
CA ARG A 179 -11.11 0.17 -19.04
C ARG A 179 -10.24 -0.07 -17.80
N SER A 180 -10.81 0.13 -16.61
CA SER A 180 -10.16 -0.24 -15.34
C SER A 180 -9.90 -1.74 -15.27
N LEU A 181 -8.78 -2.13 -14.67
CA LEU A 181 -8.32 -3.50 -14.54
C LEU A 181 -7.92 -3.78 -13.09
N VAL A 182 -8.54 -4.78 -12.46
CA VAL A 182 -8.15 -5.21 -11.12
C VAL A 182 -7.02 -6.25 -11.22
N LEU A 183 -5.84 -5.92 -10.69
CA LEU A 183 -4.65 -6.77 -10.71
C LEU A 183 -4.87 -8.04 -9.86
N ALA A 184 -5.42 -7.89 -8.66
CA ALA A 184 -5.79 -8.97 -7.75
C ALA A 184 -7.12 -9.68 -8.12
N SER A 185 -7.42 -9.85 -9.41
CA SER A 185 -8.72 -10.37 -9.89
C SER A 185 -8.81 -11.89 -10.05
N LYS A 186 -7.72 -12.63 -9.80
CA LYS A 186 -7.54 -14.05 -10.20
C LYS A 186 -7.50 -14.28 -11.73
N GLN A 187 -7.75 -13.27 -12.53
CA GLN A 187 -7.71 -13.37 -13.99
C GLN A 187 -6.27 -13.38 -14.49
N ARG A 188 -6.09 -13.90 -15.71
CA ARG A 188 -4.81 -13.91 -16.41
C ARG A 188 -4.63 -12.56 -17.09
N ILE A 189 -3.63 -11.81 -16.67
CA ILE A 189 -3.28 -10.50 -17.23
C ILE A 189 -1.96 -10.67 -17.96
N ARG A 190 -1.91 -10.19 -19.20
CA ARG A 190 -0.70 -10.10 -19.99
C ARG A 190 -0.15 -8.69 -19.90
N ILE A 191 1.16 -8.58 -19.75
CA ILE A 191 1.89 -7.31 -19.70
C ILE A 191 3.04 -7.33 -20.70
N TRP A 192 3.27 -6.18 -21.33
CA TRP A 192 4.36 -5.88 -22.26
C TRP A 192 5.13 -4.69 -21.71
N ILE A 193 6.43 -4.87 -21.52
CA ILE A 193 7.39 -3.84 -21.14
C ILE A 193 8.33 -3.68 -22.32
N GLU A 194 8.41 -2.48 -22.89
CA GLU A 194 9.17 -2.21 -24.11
C GLU A 194 10.02 -0.96 -23.92
N TYR A 195 11.33 -1.10 -24.06
CA TYR A 195 12.27 0.01 -24.07
C TYR A 195 12.87 0.20 -25.46
N ASP A 196 12.65 1.39 -26.01
CA ASP A 196 13.31 1.90 -27.21
C ASP A 196 14.50 2.77 -26.79
N GLY A 197 15.72 2.28 -27.05
CA GLY A 197 16.96 3.00 -26.74
C GLY A 197 17.34 4.10 -27.72
N GLU A 198 16.81 4.09 -28.95
CA GLU A 198 17.03 5.16 -29.92
C GLU A 198 16.21 6.40 -29.52
N ASN A 199 14.95 6.19 -29.09
CA ASN A 199 14.05 7.25 -28.65
C ASN A 199 14.04 7.49 -27.12
N ARG A 200 14.75 6.66 -26.34
CA ARG A 200 14.81 6.71 -24.86
C ARG A 200 13.42 6.70 -24.23
N LEU A 201 12.59 5.74 -24.65
CA LEU A 201 11.19 5.64 -24.28
C LEU A 201 10.90 4.25 -23.70
N LEU A 202 10.40 4.23 -22.46
CA LEU A 202 9.93 3.02 -21.78
C LEU A 202 8.41 3.01 -21.74
N ASN A 203 7.81 2.02 -22.40
CA ASN A 203 6.37 1.81 -22.44
C ASN A 203 5.99 0.58 -21.60
N VAL A 204 4.92 0.72 -20.80
CA VAL A 204 4.31 -0.40 -20.08
C VAL A 204 2.85 -0.50 -20.50
N THR A 205 2.47 -1.65 -21.04
CA THR A 205 1.11 -1.96 -21.50
C THR A 205 0.65 -3.24 -20.80
N LEU A 206 -0.60 -3.30 -20.35
CA LEU A 206 -1.19 -4.53 -19.84
C LEU A 206 -2.64 -4.67 -20.29
N ALA A 207 -3.16 -5.91 -20.35
CA ALA A 207 -4.55 -6.21 -20.68
C ALA A 207 -4.93 -7.63 -20.19
N PRO A 208 -6.23 -7.97 -20.06
CA PRO A 208 -6.65 -9.36 -19.88
C PRO A 208 -6.13 -10.25 -21.01
N LEU A 209 -5.72 -11.49 -20.73
CA LEU A 209 -5.01 -12.36 -21.68
C LEU A 209 -5.68 -12.52 -23.05
N GLU A 210 -7.01 -12.59 -23.09
CA GLU A 210 -7.79 -12.77 -24.33
C GLU A 210 -7.92 -11.47 -25.15
N THR A 211 -7.40 -10.36 -24.64
CA THR A 211 -7.40 -9.05 -25.31
C THR A 211 -6.10 -8.89 -26.10
N PRO A 212 -6.13 -8.54 -27.40
CA PRO A 212 -4.93 -8.14 -28.14
C PRO A 212 -4.19 -7.00 -27.45
N LYS A 213 -2.87 -6.88 -27.69
CA LYS A 213 -2.07 -5.79 -27.11
C LYS A 213 -2.69 -4.42 -27.48
N PRO A 214 -3.09 -3.60 -26.49
CA PRO A 214 -3.58 -2.24 -26.73
C PRO A 214 -2.59 -1.39 -27.55
N ARG A 215 -3.10 -0.56 -28.46
CA ARG A 215 -2.25 0.36 -29.25
C ARG A 215 -1.66 1.51 -28.42
N LEU A 216 -2.29 1.83 -27.28
CA LEU A 216 -1.83 2.86 -26.34
C LEU A 216 -1.34 2.18 -25.06
N PRO A 217 -0.10 2.45 -24.61
CA PRO A 217 0.41 1.94 -23.35
C PRO A 217 -0.27 2.63 -22.16
N LEU A 218 -0.23 1.98 -20.99
CA LEU A 218 -0.67 2.60 -19.74
C LEU A 218 0.34 3.69 -19.31
N LEU A 219 1.62 3.33 -19.24
CA LEU A 219 2.73 4.23 -18.87
C LEU A 219 3.64 4.45 -20.08
N SER A 220 4.14 5.66 -20.26
CA SER A 220 5.01 6.01 -21.38
C SER A 220 6.02 7.07 -20.94
N ARG A 221 7.16 6.59 -20.43
CA ARG A 221 8.17 7.43 -19.78
C ARG A 221 9.35 7.67 -20.69
N SER A 222 9.70 8.95 -20.92
CA SER A 222 11.02 9.27 -21.47
C SER A 222 12.07 9.07 -20.37
N ILE A 223 12.97 8.11 -20.59
CA ILE A 223 14.00 7.70 -19.62
C ILE A 223 15.23 7.16 -20.36
N ASP A 224 16.41 7.57 -19.91
CA ASP A 224 17.68 7.17 -20.51
C ASP A 224 18.30 6.02 -19.70
N LEU A 225 17.89 4.78 -20.00
CA LEU A 225 18.35 3.61 -19.24
C LEU A 225 19.86 3.37 -19.38
N SER A 226 20.55 3.96 -20.37
CA SER A 226 22.00 3.90 -20.49
C SER A 226 22.74 4.57 -19.32
N LYS A 227 22.06 5.46 -18.58
CA LYS A 227 22.58 6.09 -17.34
C LYS A 227 22.31 5.26 -16.08
N ILE A 228 21.41 4.29 -16.16
CA ILE A 228 20.98 3.47 -15.03
C ILE A 228 21.63 2.09 -15.11
N PHE A 229 21.62 1.43 -16.27
CA PHE A 229 22.11 0.06 -16.42
C PHE A 229 23.64 -0.01 -16.35
N LYS A 230 24.14 -1.16 -15.90
CA LYS A 230 25.54 -1.58 -16.05
C LYS A 230 25.69 -2.45 -17.30
N GLU A 231 26.94 -2.74 -17.65
CA GLU A 231 27.30 -3.65 -18.74
C GLU A 231 26.65 -5.04 -18.61
N GLN A 232 26.35 -5.51 -17.40
CA GLN A 232 25.64 -6.76 -17.16
C GLN A 232 24.47 -6.53 -16.20
N MET A 233 23.27 -6.97 -16.60
CA MET A 233 22.06 -6.86 -15.80
C MET A 233 21.30 -8.20 -15.79
N PHE A 234 20.83 -8.59 -14.61
CA PHE A 234 19.97 -9.74 -14.42
C PHE A 234 18.51 -9.33 -14.55
N PHE A 235 17.71 -10.22 -15.12
CA PHE A 235 16.28 -10.04 -15.37
C PHE A 235 15.51 -11.06 -14.54
N GLY A 236 14.41 -10.62 -13.91
CA GLY A 236 13.61 -11.51 -13.08
C GLY A 236 12.43 -10.83 -12.43
N PHE A 237 11.97 -11.46 -11.36
CA PHE A 237 10.79 -11.06 -10.60
C PHE A 237 11.10 -11.06 -9.11
N ALA A 238 10.56 -10.05 -8.42
CA ALA A 238 10.51 -9.97 -6.97
C ALA A 238 9.05 -9.83 -6.53
N GLY A 239 8.72 -10.39 -5.37
CA GLY A 239 7.42 -10.21 -4.75
C GLY A 239 7.51 -10.34 -3.23
N SER A 240 6.63 -9.64 -2.52
CA SER A 240 6.56 -9.67 -1.06
C SER A 240 5.15 -9.96 -0.57
N THR A 241 5.07 -10.62 0.58
CA THR A 241 3.82 -10.73 1.35
C THR A 241 3.82 -9.78 2.53
N GLY A 242 2.71 -9.06 2.68
CA GLY A 242 2.49 -8.10 3.75
C GLY A 242 2.15 -8.75 5.09
N TRP A 243 1.86 -7.90 6.07
CA TRP A 243 1.06 -8.32 7.21
C TRP A 243 -0.41 -8.27 6.79
N GLY A 244 -1.06 -9.42 6.62
CA GLY A 244 -2.52 -9.45 6.48
C GLY A 244 -3.27 -8.95 7.73
N LYS A 245 -2.57 -8.78 8.86
CA LYS A 245 -3.10 -8.24 10.13
C LYS A 245 -2.28 -7.06 10.63
N VAL A 246 -2.91 -5.93 10.94
CA VAL A 246 -2.29 -4.86 11.74
C VAL A 246 -2.52 -5.10 13.23
N VAL A 247 -1.74 -4.43 14.09
CA VAL A 247 -2.01 -4.38 15.53
C VAL A 247 -2.86 -3.15 15.80
N LEU A 248 -4.09 -3.34 16.27
CA LEU A 248 -4.85 -2.26 16.90
C LEU A 248 -4.52 -2.26 18.38
N HIS A 249 -4.15 -1.09 18.92
CA HIS A 249 -3.80 -0.93 20.34
C HIS A 249 -5.05 -0.82 21.23
N ARG A 250 -6.06 -0.07 20.77
CA ARG A 250 -7.40 0.08 21.37
C ARG A 250 -7.42 0.71 22.77
N ASP A 251 -6.30 1.30 23.19
CA ASP A 251 -6.16 1.97 24.49
C ASP A 251 -5.01 3.00 24.48
N ILE A 252 -4.91 3.78 23.40
CA ILE A 252 -3.97 4.90 23.31
C ILE A 252 -4.48 6.04 24.20
N LYS A 253 -3.69 6.41 25.21
CA LYS A 253 -4.01 7.45 26.21
C LYS A 253 -2.75 7.89 26.95
N ALA A 254 -2.79 9.05 27.63
CA ALA A 254 -1.60 9.63 28.26
C ALA A 254 -0.91 8.70 29.27
N SER A 255 -1.65 7.90 30.06
CA SER A 255 -1.05 6.96 31.02
C SER A 255 -0.32 5.78 30.39
N ASN A 256 -0.55 5.53 29.10
CA ASN A 256 0.07 4.43 28.33
C ASN A 256 1.22 4.94 27.45
N ILE A 257 1.52 6.24 27.49
CA ILE A 257 2.74 6.81 26.92
C ILE A 257 3.80 6.92 28.01
N LEU A 258 4.81 6.05 27.93
CA LEU A 258 5.99 6.12 28.78
C LEU A 258 6.97 7.14 28.18
N LEU A 259 7.68 7.88 29.03
CA LEU A 259 8.74 8.81 28.62
C LEU A 259 10.10 8.24 29.04
N ASP A 260 11.09 8.30 28.15
CA ASP A 260 12.48 8.03 28.50
C ASP A 260 13.18 9.29 29.07
N GLU A 261 14.46 9.15 29.44
CA GLU A 261 15.28 10.22 30.03
C GLU A 261 15.44 11.46 29.13
N ASN A 262 15.20 11.32 27.82
CA ASN A 262 15.26 12.39 26.83
C ASN A 262 13.85 12.85 26.41
N LEU A 263 12.81 12.48 27.17
CA LEU A 263 11.39 12.76 26.92
C LEU A 263 10.82 12.16 25.62
N ASN A 264 11.45 11.12 25.04
CA ASN A 264 10.83 10.45 23.89
C ASN A 264 9.67 9.57 24.35
N GLY A 265 8.51 9.75 23.72
CA GLY A 265 7.34 8.89 23.93
C GLY A 265 7.55 7.46 23.45
N LYS A 266 7.21 6.48 24.30
CA LYS A 266 7.12 5.05 23.98
C LYS A 266 5.71 4.58 24.34
N LEU A 267 4.97 4.07 23.34
CA LEU A 267 3.64 3.49 23.56
C LEU A 267 3.77 2.13 24.27
N GLY A 268 3.01 1.94 25.33
CA GLY A 268 2.97 0.72 26.15
C GLY A 268 1.54 0.28 26.51
N ASP A 269 1.45 -0.80 27.29
CA ASP A 269 0.19 -1.49 27.64
C ASP A 269 -0.63 -2.01 26.45
N PHE A 270 -0.09 -3.03 25.79
CA PHE A 270 -0.79 -3.78 24.75
C PHE A 270 -1.82 -4.79 25.30
N GLY A 271 -2.28 -4.66 26.55
CA GLY A 271 -3.19 -5.62 27.19
C GLY A 271 -4.58 -5.74 26.55
N LEU A 272 -5.00 -4.73 25.78
CA LEU A 272 -6.23 -4.71 25.00
C LEU A 272 -6.01 -4.84 23.48
N ALA A 273 -4.75 -4.95 23.06
CA ALA A 273 -4.37 -4.96 21.65
C ALA A 273 -4.78 -6.26 20.95
N ILE A 274 -5.15 -6.14 19.67
CA ILE A 274 -5.55 -7.28 18.84
C ILE A 274 -4.88 -7.22 17.47
N PHE A 275 -4.71 -8.39 16.84
CA PHE A 275 -4.37 -8.48 15.43
C PHE A 275 -5.66 -8.39 14.60
N TYR A 276 -5.81 -7.32 13.82
CA TYR A 276 -6.98 -7.02 12.98
C TYR A 276 -6.65 -7.18 11.51
N ASP A 277 -7.42 -7.97 10.75
CA ASP A 277 -7.17 -8.15 9.31
C ASP A 277 -7.52 -6.89 8.52
N ARG A 278 -6.57 -6.38 7.73
CA ARG A 278 -6.79 -5.16 6.93
C ARG A 278 -7.95 -5.35 5.96
N GLY A 279 -8.88 -4.39 5.92
CA GLY A 279 -10.04 -4.43 5.03
C GLY A 279 -11.14 -5.44 5.40
N ALA A 280 -11.01 -6.19 6.50
CA ALA A 280 -12.04 -7.13 6.94
C ALA A 280 -13.42 -6.45 7.10
N THR A 281 -14.49 -7.21 6.81
CA THR A 281 -15.86 -6.79 7.09
C THR A 281 -16.02 -6.45 8.58
N PHE A 282 -16.93 -5.54 8.90
CA PHE A 282 -17.21 -5.06 10.25
C PHE A 282 -17.63 -6.18 11.23
N GLU A 283 -16.67 -6.91 11.77
CA GLU A 283 -16.87 -7.85 12.86
C GLU A 283 -17.01 -7.08 14.17
N ALA A 284 -18.06 -7.37 14.93
CA ALA A 284 -18.30 -6.75 16.23
C ALA A 284 -17.19 -7.17 17.21
N THR A 285 -16.32 -6.23 17.55
CA THR A 285 -15.29 -6.42 18.58
C THR A 285 -15.89 -6.17 19.96
N ARG A 286 -15.31 -6.79 21.01
CA ARG A 286 -15.72 -6.47 22.39
C ARG A 286 -15.41 -5.00 22.68
N VAL A 287 -16.40 -4.19 23.05
CA VAL A 287 -16.22 -2.79 23.49
C VAL A 287 -15.23 -2.77 24.66
N VAL A 288 -14.03 -2.23 24.41
CA VAL A 288 -12.96 -2.04 25.39
C VAL A 288 -12.14 -0.81 25.00
N GLY A 289 -11.46 -0.23 25.98
CA GLY A 289 -10.69 1.01 25.86
C GLY A 289 -11.07 1.98 26.98
N THR A 290 -10.41 3.14 27.00
CA THR A 290 -10.65 4.15 28.04
C THR A 290 -11.74 5.15 27.63
N ILE A 291 -12.68 5.42 28.54
CA ILE A 291 -13.79 6.36 28.31
C ILE A 291 -13.20 7.76 28.06
N GLY A 292 -13.60 8.38 26.94
CA GLY A 292 -13.05 9.65 26.45
C GLY A 292 -12.06 9.48 25.29
N HIS A 293 -11.30 8.38 25.25
CA HIS A 293 -10.40 8.03 24.14
C HIS A 293 -11.02 7.05 23.14
N MET A 294 -12.08 6.31 23.51
CA MET A 294 -12.79 5.42 22.59
C MET A 294 -13.51 6.19 21.47
N ALA A 295 -13.28 5.78 20.23
CA ALA A 295 -13.96 6.34 19.06
C ALA A 295 -15.49 6.05 19.08
N PRO A 296 -16.33 6.93 18.50
CA PRO A 296 -17.78 6.77 18.49
C PRO A 296 -18.24 5.39 18.02
N GLU A 297 -17.69 4.87 16.93
CA GLU A 297 -18.02 3.56 16.34
C GLU A 297 -17.65 2.37 17.25
N VAL A 298 -16.66 2.52 18.13
CA VAL A 298 -16.36 1.50 19.17
C VAL A 298 -17.48 1.50 20.20
N THR A 299 -17.96 2.68 20.60
CA THR A 299 -18.98 2.81 21.65
C THR A 299 -20.40 2.50 21.16
N SER A 300 -20.72 2.78 19.88
CA SER A 300 -22.06 2.62 19.30
C SER A 300 -22.25 1.29 18.57
N MET A 301 -21.21 0.77 17.90
CA MET A 301 -21.28 -0.42 17.04
C MET A 301 -20.38 -1.57 17.53
N GLY A 302 -19.51 -1.34 18.52
CA GLY A 302 -18.48 -2.31 18.91
C GLY A 302 -17.39 -2.52 17.86
N VAL A 303 -17.32 -1.67 16.83
CA VAL A 303 -16.38 -1.84 15.72
C VAL A 303 -15.04 -1.18 16.06
N ALA A 304 -13.94 -1.94 15.94
CA ALA A 304 -12.58 -1.40 16.05
C ALA A 304 -11.82 -1.63 14.74
N ASN A 305 -11.12 -0.59 14.27
CA ASN A 305 -10.29 -0.58 13.06
C ASN A 305 -9.13 0.43 13.23
N GLU A 306 -8.28 0.62 12.20
CA GLU A 306 -7.13 1.55 12.26
C GLU A 306 -7.52 2.99 12.65
N ALA A 307 -8.66 3.48 12.15
CA ALA A 307 -9.15 4.83 12.43
C ALA A 307 -9.60 5.02 13.89
N THR A 308 -9.85 3.93 14.65
CA THR A 308 -10.18 4.02 16.08
C THR A 308 -8.97 4.37 16.95
N ASP A 309 -7.79 3.87 16.60
CA ASP A 309 -6.53 4.28 17.24
C ASP A 309 -6.13 5.70 16.83
N VAL A 310 -6.45 6.13 15.59
CA VAL A 310 -6.29 7.54 15.16
C VAL A 310 -7.14 8.48 16.00
N TYR A 311 -8.40 8.12 16.29
CA TYR A 311 -9.26 8.93 17.17
C TYR A 311 -8.67 9.04 18.58
N ALA A 312 -8.26 7.91 19.18
CA ALA A 312 -7.64 7.88 20.49
C ALA A 312 -6.34 8.72 20.55
N PHE A 313 -5.54 8.71 19.48
CA PHE A 313 -4.36 9.56 19.34
C PHE A 313 -4.70 11.05 19.17
N GLY A 314 -5.80 11.38 18.47
CA GLY A 314 -6.35 12.73 18.39
C GLY A 314 -6.74 13.27 19.77
N VAL A 315 -7.46 12.47 20.55
CA VAL A 315 -7.82 12.79 21.94
C VAL A 315 -6.57 12.97 22.81
N LEU A 316 -5.55 12.12 22.64
CA LEU A 316 -4.27 12.25 23.33
C LEU A 316 -3.55 13.57 23.02
N MET A 317 -3.52 14.02 21.75
CA MET A 317 -2.96 15.34 21.41
C MET A 317 -3.69 16.46 22.15
N LEU A 318 -5.03 16.42 22.17
CA LEU A 318 -5.85 17.42 22.85
C LEU A 318 -5.65 17.38 24.37
N GLU A 319 -5.54 16.18 24.96
CA GLU A 319 -5.25 15.97 26.39
C GLU A 319 -3.90 16.61 26.79
N VAL A 320 -2.87 16.46 25.95
CA VAL A 320 -1.55 17.07 26.15
C VAL A 320 -1.60 18.60 26.00
N VAL A 321 -2.14 19.13 24.89
CA VAL A 321 -2.12 20.57 24.61
C VAL A 321 -3.02 21.36 25.56
N CYS A 322 -4.19 20.81 25.91
CA CYS A 322 -5.13 21.46 26.82
C CYS A 322 -4.77 21.26 28.29
N GLY A 323 -3.91 20.30 28.63
CA GLY A 323 -3.59 19.93 30.02
C GLY A 323 -4.81 19.45 30.81
N ARG A 324 -5.78 18.85 30.12
CA ARG A 324 -7.12 18.48 30.61
C ARG A 324 -7.41 17.01 30.30
N ARG A 325 -8.06 16.32 31.24
CA ARG A 325 -8.56 14.95 31.00
C ARG A 325 -9.68 14.96 29.95
N PRO A 326 -9.79 13.95 29.09
CA PRO A 326 -10.86 13.88 28.08
C PRO A 326 -12.29 13.91 28.63
N VAL A 327 -12.49 13.48 29.88
CA VAL A 327 -13.76 13.56 30.60
C VAL A 327 -13.54 14.16 31.99
N GLU A 328 -14.24 15.26 32.27
CA GLU A 328 -14.26 15.94 33.58
C GLU A 328 -15.74 16.18 34.01
N PRO A 329 -16.35 15.25 34.78
CA PRO A 329 -17.79 15.30 35.11
C PRO A 329 -18.24 16.55 35.88
N GLU A 330 -17.33 17.15 36.65
CA GLU A 330 -17.55 18.33 37.51
C GLU A 330 -17.63 19.66 36.74
N ARG A 331 -17.31 19.68 35.44
CA ARG A 331 -17.39 20.90 34.63
C ARG A 331 -18.82 21.24 34.22
N SER A 332 -19.02 22.45 33.70
CA SER A 332 -20.29 22.85 33.07
C SER A 332 -20.61 21.92 31.88
N PRO A 333 -21.90 21.69 31.54
CA PRO A 333 -22.30 20.65 30.58
C PRO A 333 -21.54 20.65 29.25
N GLY A 334 -21.38 21.81 28.60
CA GLY A 334 -20.61 21.96 27.34
C GLY A 334 -19.09 21.96 27.49
N GLN A 335 -18.57 21.60 28.67
CA GLN A 335 -17.13 21.49 28.97
C GLN A 335 -16.73 20.13 29.55
N LYS A 336 -17.67 19.20 29.74
CA LYS A 336 -17.40 17.89 30.35
C LYS A 336 -16.57 16.96 29.46
N ILE A 337 -16.78 17.04 28.14
CA ILE A 337 -16.04 16.28 27.13
C ILE A 337 -15.04 17.21 26.45
N LEU A 338 -13.77 16.81 26.40
CA LEU A 338 -12.69 17.66 25.90
C LEU A 338 -12.85 17.99 24.42
N VAL A 339 -13.15 16.99 23.57
CA VAL A 339 -13.32 17.16 22.12
C VAL A 339 -14.46 18.14 21.80
N GLU A 340 -15.59 18.03 22.51
CA GLU A 340 -16.75 18.93 22.33
C GLU A 340 -16.42 20.37 22.74
N TRP A 341 -15.65 20.54 23.81
CA TRP A 341 -15.19 21.85 24.26
C TRP A 341 -14.22 22.49 23.26
N VAL A 342 -13.19 21.77 22.80
CA VAL A 342 -12.24 22.29 21.79
C VAL A 342 -12.98 22.61 20.48
N ALA A 343 -13.93 21.77 20.04
CA ALA A 343 -14.81 22.10 18.91
C ALA A 343 -15.62 23.40 19.14
N SER A 344 -16.11 23.64 20.37
CA SER A 344 -16.80 24.89 20.72
C SER A 344 -15.87 26.12 20.71
N CYS A 345 -14.58 25.95 21.01
CA CYS A 345 -13.56 26.99 20.84
C CYS A 345 -13.28 27.22 19.34
N GLY A 346 -13.20 26.15 18.54
CA GLY A 346 -13.06 26.21 17.08
C GLY A 346 -14.18 26.98 16.40
N ARG A 347 -15.45 26.68 16.72
CA ARG A 347 -16.63 27.43 16.22
C ARG A 347 -16.66 28.91 16.61
N ARG A 348 -15.95 29.30 17.67
CA ARG A 348 -15.78 30.72 18.08
C ARG A 348 -14.55 31.40 17.43
N GLY A 349 -13.79 30.70 16.60
CA GLY A 349 -12.50 31.17 16.08
C GLY A 349 -11.39 31.27 17.13
N ALA A 350 -11.59 30.66 18.30
CA ALA A 350 -10.81 30.89 19.51
C ALA A 350 -10.13 29.61 20.02
N LEU A 351 -9.52 28.83 19.12
CA LEU A 351 -8.86 27.55 19.49
C LEU A 351 -7.78 27.73 20.56
N LEU A 352 -7.02 28.83 20.54
CA LEU A 352 -5.95 29.08 21.51
C LEU A 352 -6.46 29.27 22.95
N ASP A 353 -7.75 29.60 23.15
CA ASP A 353 -8.41 29.58 24.48
C ASP A 353 -8.38 28.18 25.14
N SER A 354 -8.11 27.13 24.37
CA SER A 354 -8.12 25.74 24.87
C SER A 354 -6.77 25.23 25.38
N VAL A 355 -5.67 25.93 25.12
CA VAL A 355 -4.31 25.55 25.57
C VAL A 355 -4.21 25.58 27.10
N ASP A 356 -3.40 24.71 27.71
CA ASP A 356 -3.25 24.65 29.18
C ASP A 356 -2.85 26.01 29.77
N ILE A 357 -3.73 26.56 30.61
CA ILE A 357 -3.51 27.81 31.33
C ILE A 357 -2.22 27.79 32.18
N LYS A 358 -1.75 26.61 32.59
CA LYS A 358 -0.48 26.43 33.33
C LYS A 358 0.75 26.80 32.51
N LEU A 359 0.68 26.77 31.18
CA LEU A 359 1.77 27.23 30.32
C LEU A 359 1.94 28.75 30.39
N ALA A 360 0.90 29.50 30.79
CA ALA A 360 0.93 30.95 31.00
C ALA A 360 1.47 31.75 29.78
N GLY A 361 1.22 31.28 28.57
CA GLY A 361 1.72 31.86 27.31
C GLY A 361 3.11 31.39 26.87
N ASN A 362 3.78 30.53 27.64
CA ASN A 362 5.09 29.97 27.29
C ASN A 362 4.94 28.73 26.37
N PHE A 363 4.48 28.96 25.15
CA PHE A 363 4.38 27.93 24.10
C PHE A 363 4.49 28.58 22.70
N GLU A 364 4.91 27.80 21.70
CA GLU A 364 4.91 28.28 20.31
C GLU A 364 3.50 28.23 19.72
N VAL A 365 3.04 29.36 19.17
CA VAL A 365 1.65 29.56 18.77
C VAL A 365 1.29 28.70 17.56
N ASP A 366 2.21 28.61 16.59
CA ASP A 366 1.99 27.82 15.38
C ASP A 366 2.00 26.30 15.67
N GLU A 367 2.85 25.84 16.59
CA GLU A 367 2.86 24.43 17.05
C GLU A 367 1.58 24.07 17.81
N ALA A 368 1.14 24.92 18.75
CA ALA A 368 -0.11 24.71 19.47
C ALA A 368 -1.32 24.72 18.52
N MET A 369 -1.35 25.64 17.54
CA MET A 369 -2.39 25.71 16.52
C MET A 369 -2.40 24.47 15.61
N LEU A 370 -1.22 23.96 15.23
CA LEU A 370 -1.07 22.72 14.45
C LEU A 370 -1.64 21.52 15.22
N LEU A 371 -1.20 21.33 16.46
CA LEU A 371 -1.62 20.20 17.30
C LEU A 371 -3.12 20.24 17.63
N LEU A 372 -3.69 21.42 17.91
CA LEU A 372 -5.13 21.57 18.14
C LEU A 372 -5.94 21.22 16.87
N LYS A 373 -5.54 21.72 15.70
CA LYS A 373 -6.21 21.37 14.43
C LYS A 373 -6.08 19.88 14.12
N LEU A 374 -4.89 19.31 14.30
CA LEU A 374 -4.62 17.91 13.97
C LEU A 374 -5.38 16.96 14.91
N GLY A 375 -5.36 17.23 16.22
CA GLY A 375 -6.14 16.52 17.21
C GLY A 375 -7.64 16.55 16.92
N MET A 376 -8.16 17.70 16.47
CA MET A 376 -9.56 17.82 16.06
C MET A 376 -9.89 17.04 14.78
N ILE A 377 -9.05 17.07 13.73
CA ILE A 377 -9.28 16.26 12.51
C ILE A 377 -9.26 14.76 12.85
N CYS A 378 -8.30 14.32 13.67
CA CYS A 378 -8.22 12.93 14.14
C CYS A 378 -9.45 12.53 14.98
N SER A 379 -10.07 13.48 15.70
CA SER A 379 -11.21 13.25 16.59
C SER A 379 -12.59 13.44 15.92
N GLN A 380 -12.67 13.46 14.58
CA GLN A 380 -13.95 13.54 13.85
C GLN A 380 -14.81 12.29 14.03
N ILE A 381 -16.13 12.44 14.09
CA ILE A 381 -17.06 11.30 14.21
C ILE A 381 -16.92 10.35 13.02
N ASP A 382 -16.94 10.88 11.79
CA ASP A 382 -16.74 10.10 10.55
C ASP A 382 -15.31 9.54 10.46
N PRO A 383 -15.11 8.19 10.53
CA PRO A 383 -13.79 7.59 10.48
C PRO A 383 -13.07 7.81 9.14
N GLN A 384 -13.80 8.03 8.05
CA GLN A 384 -13.22 8.22 6.71
C GLN A 384 -12.58 9.61 6.55
N ARG A 385 -12.90 10.57 7.43
CA ARG A 385 -12.29 11.91 7.43
C ARG A 385 -11.03 12.00 8.28
N ARG A 386 -10.70 10.94 9.03
CA ARG A 386 -9.50 10.89 9.89
C ARG A 386 -8.27 10.53 9.04
N PRO A 387 -7.15 11.25 9.16
CA PRO A 387 -5.92 10.96 8.41
C PRO A 387 -5.27 9.63 8.83
N THR A 388 -4.38 9.08 8.01
CA THR A 388 -3.58 7.92 8.43
C THR A 388 -2.51 8.34 9.45
N MET A 389 -1.97 7.37 10.20
CA MET A 389 -0.80 7.61 11.07
C MET A 389 0.44 8.09 10.29
N LYS A 390 0.55 7.76 8.99
CA LYS A 390 1.59 8.28 8.10
C LYS A 390 1.38 9.77 7.83
N ASP A 391 0.17 10.16 7.41
CA ASP A 391 -0.19 11.58 7.22
C ASP A 391 0.05 12.41 8.48
N ILE A 392 -0.35 11.88 9.64
CA ILE A 392 -0.15 12.52 10.95
C ILE A 392 1.34 12.78 11.20
N THR A 393 2.20 11.81 10.89
CA THR A 393 3.66 11.97 10.99
C THR A 393 4.16 13.05 10.01
N GLU A 394 3.72 13.02 8.75
CA GLU A 394 4.08 14.02 7.73
C GLU A 394 3.60 15.45 8.06
N TYR A 395 2.47 15.61 8.76
CA TYR A 395 2.01 16.90 9.26
C TYR A 395 2.86 17.40 10.44
N LEU A 396 3.19 16.52 11.40
CA LEU A 396 4.02 16.86 12.57
C LEU A 396 5.47 17.19 12.17
N GLU A 397 6.02 16.47 11.19
CA GLU A 397 7.35 16.74 10.60
C GLU A 397 7.32 17.91 9.59
N GLN A 398 6.19 18.59 9.41
CA GLN A 398 5.97 19.71 8.49
C GLN A 398 6.28 19.40 7.01
N LYS A 399 6.33 18.11 6.64
CA LYS A 399 6.51 17.64 5.25
C LYS A 399 5.26 17.88 4.40
N LYS A 400 4.08 17.88 5.03
CA LYS A 400 2.77 18.08 4.40
C LYS A 400 2.02 19.20 5.11
N ARG A 401 1.22 19.98 4.37
CA ARG A 401 0.34 20.99 4.97
C ARG A 401 -0.92 20.35 5.51
N ILE A 402 -1.25 20.62 6.78
CA ILE A 402 -2.48 20.18 7.42
C ILE A 402 -3.72 20.69 6.64
N PRO A 403 -4.73 19.84 6.36
CA PRO A 403 -5.92 20.27 5.63
C PRO A 403 -6.79 21.23 6.47
N HIS A 404 -7.62 22.01 5.78
CA HIS A 404 -8.51 22.97 6.43
C HIS A 404 -9.70 22.26 7.09
N ILE A 405 -9.84 22.41 8.41
CA ILE A 405 -10.96 21.91 9.20
C ILE A 405 -12.07 22.97 9.34
N SER A 406 -13.30 22.60 8.96
CA SER A 406 -14.49 23.44 9.14
C SER A 406 -15.25 22.99 10.39
N PHE A 407 -15.21 23.80 11.45
CA PHE A 407 -15.84 23.49 12.74
C PHE A 407 -17.38 23.57 12.74
N ASP A 408 -17.97 24.14 11.69
CA ASP A 408 -19.42 24.26 11.49
C ASP A 408 -20.01 23.04 10.75
N THR A 409 -19.19 22.31 9.97
CA THR A 409 -19.63 21.18 9.14
C THR A 409 -18.98 19.85 9.50
N ALA A 410 -18.05 19.83 10.46
CA ALA A 410 -17.48 18.62 11.01
C ALA A 410 -18.21 18.23 12.32
N GLU A 411 -18.56 16.96 12.43
CA GLU A 411 -19.27 16.41 13.58
C GLU A 411 -18.28 15.92 14.64
N PHE A 412 -18.53 16.28 15.90
CA PHE A 412 -17.68 16.02 17.06
C PHE A 412 -18.53 15.69 18.29
N GLY A 413 -18.01 14.84 19.18
CA GLY A 413 -18.67 14.44 20.43
C GLY A 413 -19.32 13.07 20.36
N ILE A 414 -20.21 12.78 21.32
CA ILE A 414 -20.96 11.52 21.36
C ILE A 414 -22.26 11.68 20.55
N PRO A 415 -22.55 10.82 19.55
CA PRO A 415 -23.80 10.90 18.80
C PRO A 415 -25.02 10.61 19.69
N ILE A 416 -25.95 11.55 19.77
CA ILE A 416 -27.24 11.35 20.44
C ILE A 416 -28.15 10.55 19.49
N VAL A 417 -28.22 9.24 19.67
CA VAL A 417 -29.12 8.36 18.91
C VAL A 417 -30.41 8.13 19.69
N PRO A 418 -31.60 8.44 19.13
CA PRO A 418 -32.87 7.99 19.70
C PRO A 418 -32.99 6.47 19.56
N LEU A 419 -33.31 5.75 20.65
CA LEU A 419 -33.59 4.32 20.59
C LEU A 419 -34.81 4.05 19.69
N ILE A 420 -34.59 3.33 18.59
CA ILE A 420 -35.64 2.66 17.80
C ILE A 420 -35.26 1.19 17.69
N SER A 421 -36.25 0.33 17.89
CA SER A 421 -36.13 -1.12 18.05
C SER A 421 -36.01 -1.90 16.74
N ASP A 422 -35.31 -3.03 16.81
CA ASP A 422 -35.32 -4.23 15.94
C ASP A 422 -36.04 -4.18 14.59
N GLU A 423 -35.32 -4.61 13.54
CA GLU A 423 -35.83 -5.73 12.72
C GLU A 423 -34.70 -6.55 12.07
N THR A 424 -34.94 -7.84 11.86
CA THR A 424 -33.94 -8.86 11.49
C THR A 424 -33.76 -9.02 9.98
N VAL A 425 -32.53 -9.23 9.50
CA VAL A 425 -32.27 -9.71 8.12
C VAL A 425 -31.34 -10.93 8.12
N THR A 426 -31.77 -11.98 7.44
CA THR A 426 -31.08 -13.28 7.33
C THR A 426 -29.96 -13.29 6.29
N ALA A 427 -28.83 -13.91 6.63
CA ALA A 427 -27.76 -14.19 5.67
C ALA A 427 -28.00 -15.51 4.90
N GLN A 428 -27.76 -15.51 3.59
CA GLN A 428 -27.55 -16.72 2.79
C GLN A 428 -26.20 -16.64 2.09
N GLY A 429 -25.33 -17.61 2.36
CA GLY A 429 -24.08 -17.80 1.64
C GLY A 429 -24.25 -18.81 0.51
N SER A 430 -23.56 -18.59 -0.62
CA SER A 430 -23.39 -19.60 -1.66
C SER A 430 -21.90 -19.84 -1.91
N ALA A 431 -21.51 -21.12 -1.86
CA ALA A 431 -20.19 -21.58 -2.26
C ALA A 431 -20.23 -21.95 -3.75
N LEU A 432 -19.18 -21.60 -4.50
CA LEU A 432 -18.95 -22.08 -5.85
C LEU A 432 -17.59 -22.76 -5.95
N SER A 433 -17.57 -23.88 -6.66
CA SER A 433 -16.45 -24.82 -6.73
C SER A 433 -15.31 -24.34 -7.63
N PHE A 434 -14.10 -24.82 -7.32
CA PHE A 434 -12.93 -24.60 -8.16
C PHE A 434 -13.00 -25.43 -9.45
N ALA A 435 -12.80 -24.77 -10.60
CA ALA A 435 -12.55 -25.42 -11.88
C ALA A 435 -11.04 -25.44 -12.19
N SER A 436 -10.59 -26.43 -12.97
CA SER A 436 -9.20 -26.65 -13.38
C SER A 436 -8.77 -25.78 -14.57
N PHE A 437 -7.53 -25.27 -14.58
CA PHE A 437 -6.94 -24.47 -15.67
C PHE A 437 -5.49 -24.93 -16.00
N LEU A 438 -5.03 -24.79 -17.26
CA LEU A 438 -3.75 -25.36 -17.79
C LEU A 438 -2.55 -24.34 -17.91
N TYR A 439 -1.28 -24.81 -17.70
CA TYR A 439 0.09 -24.18 -17.50
C TYR A 439 0.62 -23.13 -18.53
N ASP A 440 1.79 -22.43 -18.38
CA ASP A 440 2.26 -21.36 -19.35
C ASP A 440 3.71 -20.81 -19.42
N THR A 441 3.86 -20.02 -20.50
CA THR A 441 4.80 -19.06 -21.06
C THR A 441 5.08 -17.75 -20.30
N ILE A 442 6.37 -17.43 -20.18
CA ILE A 442 6.95 -16.07 -20.27
C ILE A 442 7.76 -15.97 -21.57
N THR A 443 7.76 -14.81 -22.22
CA THR A 443 8.52 -14.52 -23.45
C THR A 443 9.34 -13.24 -23.27
N VAL A 444 10.68 -13.33 -23.24
CA VAL A 444 11.56 -12.15 -23.23
C VAL A 444 12.36 -12.13 -24.54
N LEU A 445 12.20 -11.03 -25.30
CA LEU A 445 12.76 -10.86 -26.63
C LEU A 445 13.69 -9.65 -26.64
N PHE A 446 14.96 -9.88 -26.97
CA PHE A 446 15.97 -8.84 -27.06
C PHE A 446 16.25 -8.47 -28.52
N ARG A 447 16.62 -7.21 -28.77
CA ARG A 447 17.09 -6.78 -30.09
C ARG A 447 18.26 -5.81 -29.96
N GLY A 448 19.47 -6.36 -30.06
CA GLY A 448 20.68 -5.58 -30.27
C GLY A 448 20.77 -5.06 -31.72
N ARG A 449 21.55 -4.00 -31.88
CA ARG A 449 22.15 -3.51 -33.13
C ARG A 449 23.65 -3.31 -32.88
#